data_AF-A0A9D8MTL2-F1
#
_entry.id   AF-A0A9D8MTL2-F1
#
_cell.length_a   1.000
_cell.length_b   1.000
_cell.length_c   1.000
_cell.angle_alpha   90.00
_cell.angle_beta   90.00
_cell.angle_gamma   90.00
#
_symmetry.space_group_name_H-M   'P 1'
#
loop_
_entity.id
_entity.type
_entity.pdbx_description
1 polymer ?
#
loop_
_entity_poly.entity_id
_entity_poly.type
_entity_poly.pdbx_seq_one_letter_code
_entity_poly.pdbx_strand_id
1 'polypeptide(L)'
;RSKQMHSTDIIANQAKQAKKFRLCITPEGTRKAQPEWKKGFYYIALKAEIPILLYGLDFADRHIVCTKTIIPNGDIEAQMQEIKEYFKNFKGLHSEQFKI
;
A
#
# COMPACT_ATOMS: atom_id res chain seq x y z
N ARG A 1 2.74 -32.43 -8.67
CA ARG A 1 3.46 -31.49 -7.79
C ARG A 1 2.73 -30.15 -7.84
N SER A 2 2.03 -29.76 -6.78
CA SER A 2 1.36 -28.46 -6.70
C SER A 2 2.43 -27.37 -6.61
N LYS A 3 2.45 -26.45 -7.57
CA LYS A 3 3.41 -25.33 -7.60
C LYS A 3 3.05 -24.41 -6.43
N GLN A 4 3.93 -24.27 -5.45
CA GLN A 4 3.72 -23.33 -4.35
C GLN A 4 3.77 -21.91 -4.91
N MET A 5 2.61 -21.32 -5.18
CA MET A 5 2.50 -19.93 -5.64
C MET A 5 2.54 -19.02 -4.41
N HIS A 6 3.38 -17.99 -4.44
CA HIS A 6 3.34 -16.94 -3.43
C HIS A 6 2.01 -16.19 -3.51
N SER A 7 1.44 -15.81 -2.37
CA SER A 7 0.13 -15.13 -2.32
C SER A 7 0.07 -13.86 -3.17
N THR A 8 1.20 -13.16 -3.35
CA THR A 8 1.28 -11.97 -4.21
C THR A 8 1.07 -12.30 -5.69
N ASP A 9 1.56 -13.45 -6.17
CA ASP A 9 1.35 -13.91 -7.56
C ASP A 9 -0.11 -14.28 -7.80
N ILE A 10 -0.75 -14.91 -6.82
CA ILE A 10 -2.16 -15.29 -6.91
C ILE A 10 -3.03 -14.04 -7.06
N ILE A 11 -2.82 -13.05 -6.18
CA ILE A 11 -3.60 -11.81 -6.20
C ILE A 11 -3.31 -11.00 -7.47
N ALA A 12 -2.04 -10.91 -7.89
CA ALA A 12 -1.70 -10.20 -9.12
C ALA A 12 -2.35 -10.82 -10.36
N ASN A 13 -2.36 -12.16 -10.46
CA ASN A 13 -3.04 -12.85 -11.56
C ASN A 13 -4.55 -12.61 -11.55
N GLN A 14 -5.17 -12.62 -10.37
CA GLN A 14 -6.60 -12.31 -10.23
C GLN A 14 -6.90 -10.86 -10.65
N ALA A 15 -6.03 -9.92 -10.29
CA ALA A 15 -6.15 -8.52 -10.70
C ALA A 15 -6.09 -8.36 -12.23
N LYS A 16 -5.20 -9.07 -12.92
CA LYS A 16 -5.08 -9.04 -14.40
C LYS A 16 -6.30 -9.62 -15.12
N GLN A 17 -6.94 -10.64 -14.55
CA GLN A 17 -8.08 -11.32 -15.18
C GLN A 17 -9.42 -10.65 -14.90
N ALA A 18 -9.51 -9.86 -13.83
CA ALA A 18 -10.74 -9.22 -13.43
C ALA A 18 -11.05 -7.99 -14.30
N LYS A 19 -12.31 -7.84 -14.74
CA LYS A 19 -12.76 -6.61 -15.43
C LYS A 19 -12.65 -5.36 -14.54
N LYS A 20 -12.76 -5.53 -13.23
CA LYS A 20 -12.58 -4.49 -12.20
C LYS A 20 -11.95 -5.12 -10.97
N PHE A 21 -10.87 -4.52 -10.47
CA PHE A 21 -10.18 -4.97 -9.27
C PHE A 21 -9.89 -3.77 -8.36
N ARG A 22 -10.19 -3.91 -7.06
CA ARG A 22 -9.87 -2.92 -6.03
C ARG A 22 -9.43 -3.67 -4.78
N LEU A 23 -8.28 -3.30 -4.24
CA LEU A 23 -7.74 -3.90 -3.02
C LEU A 23 -7.19 -2.78 -2.14
N CYS A 24 -7.68 -2.71 -0.91
CA CYS A 24 -7.19 -1.78 0.09
C CYS A 24 -6.30 -2.55 1.07
N ILE A 25 -5.06 -2.10 1.24
CA ILE A 25 -4.08 -2.70 2.16
C ILE A 25 -3.48 -1.58 3.00
N THR A 26 -3.45 -1.77 4.31
CA THR A 26 -2.63 -0.94 5.20
C THR A 26 -1.19 -1.49 5.19
N PRO A 27 -0.18 -0.67 4.88
CA PRO A 27 1.20 -1.13 4.68
C PRO A 27 1.87 -1.62 5.97
N GLU A 28 1.40 -1.16 7.13
CA GLU A 28 1.88 -1.58 8.44
C GLU A 28 1.54 -3.05 8.76
N GLY A 29 0.38 -3.54 8.29
CA GLY A 29 -0.05 -4.93 8.45
C GLY A 29 -0.36 -5.38 9.89
N THR A 30 -0.15 -4.52 10.89
CA THR A 30 -0.42 -4.78 12.31
C THR A 30 -1.24 -3.67 12.94
N ARG A 31 -1.97 -3.98 14.02
CA ARG A 31 -2.64 -2.96 14.86
C ARG A 31 -1.67 -2.20 15.78
N LYS A 32 -0.39 -2.58 15.81
CA LYS A 32 0.68 -1.95 16.59
C LYS A 32 1.68 -1.32 15.64
N ALA A 33 2.12 -0.10 15.98
CA ALA A 33 3.17 0.67 15.32
C ALA A 33 4.36 -0.19 14.89
N GLN A 34 4.61 -0.28 13.58
CA GLN A 34 5.81 -0.94 13.05
C GLN A 34 6.53 -0.06 12.02
N PRO A 35 7.78 0.37 12.26
CA PRO A 35 8.57 1.14 11.29
C PRO A 35 8.83 0.41 9.97
N GLU A 36 8.88 -0.93 9.99
CA GLU A 36 9.06 -1.73 8.79
C GLU A 36 7.71 -2.14 8.18
N TRP A 37 7.39 -1.50 7.05
CA TRP A 37 6.15 -1.78 6.32
C TRP A 37 6.27 -3.01 5.43
N LYS A 38 5.19 -3.78 5.34
CA LYS A 38 5.08 -4.93 4.46
C LYS A 38 5.02 -4.47 3.01
N LYS A 39 5.92 -5.00 2.17
CA LYS A 39 6.03 -4.65 0.74
C LYS A 39 5.06 -5.43 -0.18
N GLY A 40 4.18 -6.26 0.38
CA GLY A 40 3.32 -7.17 -0.39
C GLY A 40 2.38 -6.44 -1.36
N PHE A 41 1.78 -5.32 -0.93
CA PHE A 41 0.90 -4.51 -1.78
C PHE A 41 1.66 -3.96 -3.00
N TYR A 42 2.92 -3.54 -2.80
CA TYR A 42 3.76 -3.02 -3.86
C TYR A 42 4.07 -4.09 -4.90
N TYR A 43 4.45 -5.30 -4.46
CA TYR A 43 4.70 -6.42 -5.36
C TYR A 43 3.46 -6.85 -6.14
N ILE A 44 2.28 -6.82 -5.53
CA ILE A 44 1.02 -7.11 -6.22
C ILE A 44 0.81 -6.09 -7.33
N ALA A 45 0.94 -4.80 -7.02
CA ALA A 45 0.73 -3.72 -7.97
C ALA A 45 1.75 -3.74 -9.12
N LEU A 46 3.03 -3.99 -8.80
CA LEU A 46 4.11 -4.14 -9.78
C LEU A 46 3.84 -5.31 -10.73
N LYS A 47 3.50 -6.48 -10.18
CA LYS A 47 3.23 -7.67 -11.00
C LYS A 47 1.96 -7.53 -11.84
N ALA A 48 0.93 -6.87 -11.28
CA ALA A 48 -0.35 -6.65 -11.94
C ALA A 48 -0.36 -5.44 -12.88
N GLU A 49 0.70 -4.61 -12.87
CA GLU A 49 0.83 -3.39 -13.67
C GLU A 49 -0.32 -2.39 -13.40
N ILE A 50 -0.70 -2.28 -12.13
CA ILE A 50 -1.79 -1.39 -11.68
C ILE A 50 -1.26 -0.25 -10.79
N PRO A 51 -1.90 0.92 -10.81
CA PRO A 51 -1.53 2.03 -9.94
C PRO A 51 -1.88 1.76 -8.47
N ILE A 52 -1.06 2.31 -7.57
CA ILE A 52 -1.30 2.36 -6.13
C ILE A 52 -1.84 3.75 -5.79
N LEU A 53 -3.04 3.81 -5.26
CA LEU A 53 -3.68 5.03 -4.77
C LEU A 53 -3.38 5.21 -3.28
N LEU A 54 -2.89 6.38 -2.88
CA LEU A 54 -2.54 6.65 -1.48
C LEU A 54 -3.68 7.36 -0.76
N TYR A 55 -4.41 6.61 0.06
CA TYR A 55 -5.51 7.13 0.87
C TYR A 55 -5.03 7.46 2.29
N GLY A 56 -4.83 8.75 2.58
CA GLY A 56 -4.59 9.28 3.91
C GLY A 56 -5.90 9.52 4.66
N LEU A 57 -5.93 9.20 5.96
CA LEU A 57 -7.04 9.53 6.85
C LEU A 57 -6.61 10.74 7.68
N ASP A 58 -7.23 11.90 7.43
CA ASP A 58 -7.02 13.09 8.25
C ASP A 58 -8.13 13.17 9.30
N PHE A 59 -7.77 12.86 10.55
CA PHE A 59 -8.73 12.89 11.65
C PHE A 59 -8.96 14.28 12.23
N ALA A 60 -8.10 15.26 11.94
CA ALA A 60 -8.33 16.64 12.37
C ALA A 60 -9.57 17.21 11.68
N ASP A 61 -9.68 16.99 10.37
CA ASP A 61 -10.79 17.45 9.53
C ASP A 61 -11.82 16.35 9.19
N ARG A 62 -11.61 15.12 9.68
CA ARG A 62 -12.46 13.93 9.41
C ARG A 62 -12.63 13.62 7.92
N HIS A 63 -11.55 13.78 7.15
CA HIS A 63 -11.54 13.57 5.71
C HIS A 63 -10.70 12.36 5.29
N ILE A 64 -11.11 11.74 4.18
CA ILE A 64 -10.29 10.77 3.46
C ILE A 64 -9.67 11.51 2.28
N VAL A 65 -8.35 11.54 2.23
CA VAL A 65 -7.58 12.29 1.24
C VAL A 65 -6.84 11.32 0.32
N CYS A 66 -7.02 11.47 -0.99
CA CYS A 66 -6.30 10.70 -2.00
C CYS A 66 -5.78 11.63 -3.08
N THR A 67 -4.60 12.21 -2.85
CA THR A 67 -4.02 13.21 -3.77
C THR A 67 -2.85 12.66 -4.57
N LYS A 68 -2.36 11.45 -4.24
CA LYS A 68 -1.18 10.87 -4.89
C LYS A 68 -1.43 9.44 -5.37
N THR A 69 -0.90 9.16 -6.56
CA THR A 69 -0.91 7.86 -7.21
C THR A 69 0.52 7.48 -7.55
N ILE A 70 0.90 6.23 -7.32
CA ILE A 70 2.21 5.69 -7.66
C ILE A 70 2.04 4.55 -8.64
N ILE A 71 2.78 4.60 -9.74
CA ILE A 71 2.93 3.48 -10.66
C ILE A 71 4.22 2.76 -10.28
N PRO A 72 4.16 1.50 -9.84
CA PRO A 72 5.34 0.74 -9.46
C PRO A 72 6.34 0.65 -10.62
N ASN A 73 7.57 1.12 -10.39
CA ASN A 73 8.66 1.10 -11.39
C ASN A 73 9.74 0.05 -11.10
N GLY A 74 9.63 -0.67 -9.97
CA GLY A 74 10.60 -1.66 -9.53
C GLY A 74 11.64 -1.13 -8.54
N ASP A 75 11.78 0.18 -8.39
CA ASP A 75 12.59 0.81 -7.34
C ASP A 75 11.76 0.91 -6.05
N ILE A 76 11.71 -0.21 -5.34
CA ILE A 76 10.89 -0.37 -4.14
C ILE A 76 11.36 0.58 -3.04
N GLU A 77 12.67 0.79 -2.89
CA GLU A 77 13.19 1.59 -1.79
C GLU A 77 12.83 3.06 -1.96
N ALA A 78 13.09 3.63 -3.14
CA ALA A 78 12.74 5.01 -3.44
C ALA A 78 11.23 5.24 -3.37
N GLN A 79 10.43 4.36 -3.97
CA GLN A 79 8.98 4.53 -3.96
C GLN A 79 8.36 4.25 -2.58
N MET A 80 8.91 3.34 -1.78
CA MET A 80 8.45 3.17 -0.39
C MET A 80 8.76 4.39 0.48
N GLN A 81 9.90 5.04 0.26
CA GLN A 81 10.21 6.30 0.92
C GLN A 81 9.19 7.39 0.52
N GLU A 82 8.90 7.51 -0.77
CA GLU A 82 7.89 8.45 -1.28
C GLU A 82 6.49 8.21 -0.68
N ILE A 83 6.09 6.94 -0.52
CA ILE A 83 4.83 6.56 0.14
C ILE A 83 4.87 6.98 1.62
N LYS A 84 5.97 6.68 2.33
CA LYS A 84 6.13 7.06 3.74
C LYS A 84 6.05 8.57 3.93
N GLU A 85 6.73 9.34 3.08
CA GLU A 85 6.72 10.80 3.12
C GLU A 85 5.32 11.37 2.88
N TYR A 86 4.54 10.77 1.96
CA TYR A 86 3.14 11.13 1.78
C TYR A 86 2.33 10.96 3.08
N PHE A 87 2.46 9.82 3.75
CA PHE A 87 1.69 9.54 4.96
C PHE A 87 2.11 10.35 6.19
N LYS A 88 3.36 10.83 6.24
CA LYS A 88 3.87 11.69 7.32
C LYS A 88 3.06 12.99 7.49
N ASN A 89 2.43 13.46 6.42
CA ASN A 89 1.66 14.70 6.44
C ASN A 89 0.25 14.55 7.02
N PHE A 90 -0.23 13.32 7.25
CA PHE A 90 -1.57 13.08 7.79
C PHE A 90 -1.53 12.78 9.28
N LYS A 91 -2.43 13.40 10.05
CA LYS A 91 -2.59 13.11 11.48
C LYS A 91 -3.63 12.02 11.68
N GLY A 92 -3.14 10.83 12.02
CA GLY A 92 -3.98 9.72 12.47
C GLY A 92 -4.65 9.99 13.82
N LEU A 93 -5.75 9.29 14.11
CA LEU A 93 -6.47 9.35 15.40
C LEU A 93 -5.56 9.07 16.62
N HIS A 94 -4.58 8.18 16.43
CA HIS A 94 -3.53 7.89 17.39
C HIS A 94 -2.17 8.27 16.79
N SER A 95 -1.91 9.56 16.64
CA SER A 95 -0.67 10.08 16.05
C SER A 95 0.60 9.55 16.72
N GLU A 96 0.53 9.21 18.02
CA GLU A 96 1.64 8.62 18.79
C GLU A 96 2.03 7.20 18.34
N GLN A 97 1.12 6.51 17.63
CA GLN A 97 1.34 5.14 17.13
C GLN A 97 1.87 5.12 15.70
N PHE A 98 2.05 6.27 15.05
CA PHE A 98 2.62 6.33 13.72
C PHE A 98 4.15 6.48 13.79
N LYS A 99 4.88 5.41 13.51
CA LYS A 99 6.35 5.38 13.47
C LYS A 99 6.82 5.05 12.07
N ILE A 100 7.50 5.99 11.40
CA ILE A 100 8.11 5.82 10.06
C ILE A 100 9.60 5.50 10.20
#